data_AF-A0A650CL80-F1
#
_entry.id   AF-A0A650CL80-F1
#
_cell.length_a   1.000
_cell.length_b   1.000
_cell.length_c   1.000
_cell.angle_alpha   90.00
_cell.angle_beta   90.00
_cell.angle_gamma   90.00
#
_symmetry.space_group_name_H-M   'P 1'
#
loop_
_entity.id
_entity.type
_entity.pdbx_description
1 polymer ?
#
loop_
_entity_poly.entity_id
_entity_poly.type
_entity_poly.pdbx_seq_one_letter_code
_entity_poly.pdbx_strand_id
1 'polypeptide(L)' 'MSKKWSATTWFVVLGPLVVFLALTIWVANVLERVPGWQLVPYIAVPMAVIFLLLGALFRYKWGKFIFG' A
#
# COMPACT_ATOMS: atom_id res chain seq x y z
N MET A 1 14.53 10.38 21.80
CA MET A 1 14.36 10.73 20.36
C MET A 1 13.80 9.60 19.48
N SER A 2 13.93 8.31 19.84
CA SER A 2 13.61 7.18 18.94
C SER A 2 12.13 6.99 18.53
N LYS A 3 11.15 7.31 19.40
CA LYS A 3 9.72 7.07 19.09
C LYS A 3 9.14 7.97 17.98
N LYS A 4 9.53 9.24 17.91
CA LYS A 4 9.05 10.18 16.86
C LYS A 4 9.56 9.79 15.47
N TRP A 5 10.81 9.35 15.38
CA TRP A 5 11.41 8.86 14.14
C TRP A 5 10.77 7.56 13.65
N SER A 6 10.38 6.67 14.59
CA SER A 6 9.62 5.46 14.27
C SER A 6 8.27 5.78 13.61
N ALA A 7 7.44 6.61 14.22
CA ALA A 7 6.12 6.96 13.67
C ALA A 7 6.22 7.67 12.30
N THR A 8 7.17 8.58 12.15
CA THR A 8 7.38 9.34 10.89
C THR A 8 7.85 8.42 9.76
N THR A 9 8.79 7.51 10.02
CA THR A 9 9.24 6.55 8.98
C THR A 9 8.17 5.53 8.63
N TRP A 10 7.35 5.09 9.59
CA TRP A 10 6.19 4.26 9.28
C TRP A 10 5.20 4.97 8.37
N PHE A 11 4.93 6.26 8.63
CA PHE A 11 4.07 7.07 7.78
C PHE A 11 4.64 7.28 6.38
N VAL A 12 5.94 7.53 6.24
CA VAL A 12 6.60 7.69 4.93
C VAL A 12 6.60 6.40 4.12
N VAL A 13 6.72 5.23 4.77
CA VAL A 13 6.74 3.94 4.06
C VAL A 13 5.32 3.43 3.76
N LEU A 14 4.41 3.46 4.75
CA LEU A 14 3.05 2.94 4.56
C LEU A 14 2.09 3.96 3.96
N GLY A 15 2.27 5.25 4.22
CA GLY A 15 1.37 6.31 3.76
C GLY A 15 1.16 6.27 2.23
N PRO A 16 2.23 6.31 1.41
CA PRO A 16 2.10 6.19 -0.04
C PRO A 16 1.44 4.89 -0.49
N LEU A 17 1.71 3.76 0.19
CA LEU A 17 1.11 2.46 -0.14
C LEU A 17 -0.39 2.41 0.19
N VAL A 18 -0.80 3.01 1.30
CA VAL A 18 -2.21 3.14 1.68
C VAL A 18 -2.95 4.05 0.70
N VAL A 19 -2.34 5.18 0.33
CA VAL A 19 -2.89 6.09 -0.69
C VAL A 19 -3.02 5.38 -2.03
N PHE A 20 -1.99 4.64 -2.44
CA PHE A 20 -2.02 3.83 -3.66
C PHE A 20 -3.14 2.79 -3.64
N LEU A 21 -3.32 2.08 -2.52
CA LEU A 21 -4.42 1.13 -2.36
C LEU A 21 -5.78 1.83 -2.45
N ALA A 22 -5.96 2.97 -1.79
CA ALA A 22 -7.21 3.73 -1.83
C ALA A 22 -7.55 4.20 -3.26
N LEU A 23 -6.56 4.71 -4.00
CA LEU A 23 -6.71 5.07 -5.40
C LEU A 23 -7.02 3.85 -6.27
N THR A 24 -6.37 2.71 -6.02
CA THR A 24 -6.63 1.47 -6.76
C THR A 24 -8.06 0.99 -6.56
N ILE A 25 -8.57 1.01 -5.33
CA ILE A 25 -9.97 0.67 -5.03
C ILE A 25 -10.93 1.64 -5.71
N TRP A 26 -10.62 2.94 -5.68
CA TRP A 26 -11.45 3.95 -6.34
C TRP A 26 -11.53 3.70 -7.85
N VAL A 27 -10.39 3.50 -8.52
CA VAL A 27 -10.34 3.19 -9.95
C VAL A 27 -11.03 1.85 -10.24
N ALA A 28 -10.85 0.84 -9.40
CA ALA A 28 -11.50 -0.46 -9.56
C ALA A 28 -13.03 -0.33 -9.58
N ASN A 29 -13.61 0.44 -8.65
CA ASN A 29 -15.06 0.70 -8.61
C ASN A 29 -15.59 1.38 -9.88
N VAL A 30 -14.76 2.22 -10.53
CA VAL A 30 -15.11 2.81 -11.83
C VAL A 30 -15.05 1.76 -12.93
N LEU A 31 -13.99 0.95 -12.98
CA LEU A 31 -13.76 -0.06 -14.02
C LEU A 31 -14.77 -1.22 -13.98
N GLU A 32 -15.31 -1.58 -12.82
CA GLU A 32 -16.38 -2.57 -12.73
C GLU A 32 -17.63 -2.21 -13.55
N ARG A 33 -17.86 -0.91 -13.77
CA ARG A 33 -19.01 -0.39 -14.52
C ARG A 33 -18.69 -0.18 -15.99
N VAL A 34 -17.44 -0.35 -16.41
CA VAL A 34 -17.00 -0.18 -17.79
C VAL A 34 -16.98 -1.55 -18.48
N PRO A 35 -17.78 -1.74 -19.54
CA PRO A 35 -17.77 -2.98 -20.31
C PRO A 35 -16.37 -3.32 -20.82
N GLY A 36 -15.92 -4.56 -20.58
CA GLY A 36 -14.62 -5.05 -21.01
C GLY A 36 -13.49 -4.89 -19.99
N TRP A 37 -13.73 -4.16 -18.89
CA TRP A 37 -12.72 -3.91 -17.85
C TRP A 37 -13.03 -4.58 -16.50
N GLN A 38 -14.12 -5.33 -16.38
CA GLN A 38 -14.57 -5.90 -15.10
C GLN A 38 -13.56 -6.88 -14.47
N LEU A 39 -12.66 -7.46 -15.28
CA LEU A 39 -11.60 -8.36 -14.80
C LEU A 39 -10.46 -7.62 -14.07
N VAL A 40 -10.21 -6.35 -14.40
CA VAL A 40 -9.08 -5.59 -13.86
C VAL A 40 -9.17 -5.38 -12.34
N PRO A 41 -10.33 -4.98 -11.77
CA PRO A 41 -10.55 -4.92 -10.32
C PRO A 41 -10.10 -6.17 -9.55
N TYR A 42 -10.46 -7.37 -10.05
CA TYR A 42 -10.14 -8.65 -9.40
C TYR A 42 -8.65 -8.98 -9.36
N ILE A 43 -7.82 -8.31 -10.17
CA ILE A 43 -6.37 -8.52 -10.21
C ILE A 43 -5.66 -7.35 -9.51
N ALA A 44 -6.03 -6.12 -9.86
CA ALA A 44 -5.35 -4.92 -9.40
C ALA A 44 -5.50 -4.70 -7.89
N VAL A 45 -6.70 -4.92 -7.34
CA VAL A 45 -6.95 -4.70 -5.90
C VAL A 45 -6.17 -5.70 -5.03
N PRO A 46 -6.21 -7.03 -5.28
CA PRO A 46 -5.37 -7.96 -4.52
C PRO A 46 -3.87 -7.67 -4.65
N MET A 47 -3.42 -7.27 -5.84
CA MET A 47 -2.01 -6.90 -6.05
C MET A 47 -1.60 -5.69 -5.20
N ALA A 48 -2.43 -4.64 -5.14
CA ALA A 48 -2.19 -3.48 -4.29
C ALA A 48 -2.16 -3.83 -2.80
N VAL A 49 -3.02 -4.76 -2.35
CA VAL A 49 -2.99 -5.29 -0.98
C VAL A 49 -1.67 -6.02 -0.71
N ILE A 50 -1.20 -6.86 -1.63
CA ILE A 50 0.09 -7.56 -1.49
C ILE A 50 1.24 -6.55 -1.37
N PHE A 51 1.26 -5.50 -2.19
CA PHE A 51 2.29 -4.45 -2.09
C PHE A 51 2.28 -3.74 -0.74
N LEU A 52 1.10 -3.44 -0.19
CA LEU A 52 0.99 -2.86 1.14
C LEU A 52 1.56 -3.80 2.22
N LEU A 53 1.21 -5.09 2.17
CA LEU A 53 1.71 -6.09 3.10
C LEU A 53 3.23 -6.28 2.99
N LEU A 54 3.77 -6.33 1.77
CA LEU A 54 5.20 -6.41 1.54
C LEU A 54 5.93 -5.17 2.07
N GLY A 55 5.40 -3.97 1.86
CA GLY A 55 5.97 -2.74 2.41
C GLY A 55 5.97 -2.73 3.94
N ALA A 56 4.88 -3.18 4.56
CA ALA A 56 4.79 -3.33 6.01
C ALA A 56 5.81 -4.35 6.55
N LEU A 57 5.92 -5.52 5.89
CA LEU A 57 6.86 -6.58 6.25
C LEU A 57 8.31 -6.12 6.09
N PHE A 58 8.62 -5.40 5.01
CA PHE A 58 9.94 -4.85 4.76
C PHE A 58 10.32 -3.84 5.84
N ARG A 59 9.41 -2.92 6.21
CA ARG A 59 9.65 -1.97 7.30
C ARG A 59 9.78 -2.66 8.67
N TYR A 60 9.04 -3.73 8.91
CA TYR A 60 9.14 -4.51 10.13
C TYR A 60 10.50 -5.22 10.25
N LYS A 61 10.96 -5.87 9.17
CA LYS A 61 12.21 -6.64 9.15
C LYS A 61 13.46 -5.76 9.06
N TRP A 62 13.44 -4.73 8.22
CA TRP A 62 14.62 -3.92 7.89
C TRP A 62 14.57 -2.51 8.47
N GLY A 63 13.42 -2.02 8.91
CA GLY A 63 13.31 -0.65 9.40
C GLY A 63 14.04 -0.39 10.72
N LYS A 64 14.36 -1.43 11.50
CA LYS A 64 15.23 -1.32 12.67
C LYS A 64 16.72 -1.26 12.31
N PHE A 65 17.08 -1.67 11.10
CA PHE A 65 18.46 -1.63 10.58
C PHE A 65 18.75 -0.32 9.83
N ILE A 66 17.78 0.17 9.05
CA ILE A 66 17.91 1.38 8.24
C ILE A 66 17.63 2.66 9.06
N PHE A 67 16.73 2.58 10.05
CA PHE A 67 16.27 3.73 10.85
C PHE A 67 16.47 3.54 12.36
N GLY A 68 17.23 2.53 12.77
CA GLY A 68 17.56 2.23 14.16
C GLY A 68 18.75 3.04 14.66
#